data_AF-A0AA88TY23-F1
#
_entry.id   AF-A0AA88TY23-F1
#
_cell.length_a   1.000
_cell.length_b   1.000
_cell.length_c   1.000
_cell.angle_alpha   90.00
_cell.angle_beta   90.00
_cell.angle_gamma   90.00
#
_symmetry.space_group_name_H-M   'P 1'
#
loop_
_entity.id
_entity.type
_entity.pdbx_description
1 polymer ?
#
loop_
_entity_poly.entity_id
_entity_poly.type
_entity_poly.pdbx_seq_one_letter_code
_entity_poly.pdbx_strand_id
1 'polypeptide(L)'
;MSQLQHLDLEVKLKELEPGEAEEGFSRVDSERLITKFLTSRRPGLFRVPKHVGFGGNPNNSPLTLPSWLSEEDVTYCASKFHQKGFTGGLNYYRALDLNWELTAP
;
A
#
# COMPACT_ATOMS: atom_id res chain seq x y z
N MET A 1 29.14 -10.38 -13.62
CA MET A 1 28.06 -10.99 -12.83
C MET A 1 27.92 -12.45 -13.21
N SER A 2 27.83 -13.35 -12.23
CA SER A 2 27.67 -14.80 -12.45
C SER A 2 26.23 -15.13 -12.89
N GLN A 3 26.03 -16.20 -13.66
CA GLN A 3 24.72 -16.69 -14.08
C GLN A 3 23.77 -16.96 -12.89
N LEU A 4 24.30 -17.41 -11.75
CA LEU A 4 23.52 -17.63 -10.53
C LEU A 4 22.97 -16.31 -9.95
N GLN A 5 23.78 -15.25 -9.94
CA GLN A 5 23.35 -13.93 -9.48
C GLN A 5 22.29 -13.30 -10.39
N HIS A 6 22.35 -13.59 -11.70
CA HIS A 6 21.34 -13.13 -12.65
C HIS A 6 19.98 -13.81 -12.41
N LEU A 7 19.99 -15.12 -12.13
CA LEU A 7 18.77 -15.88 -11.89
C LEU A 7 18.08 -15.47 -10.58
N ASP A 8 18.86 -15.23 -9.52
CA ASP A 8 18.34 -14.71 -8.24
C ASP A 8 17.74 -13.31 -8.39
N LEU A 9 18.33 -12.46 -9.23
CA LEU A 9 17.81 -11.12 -9.51
C LEU A 9 16.46 -11.18 -10.22
N GLU A 10 16.33 -12.05 -11.24
CA GLU A 10 15.05 -12.23 -11.94
C GLU A 10 13.96 -12.77 -11.03
N VAL A 11 14.28 -13.69 -10.12
CA VAL A 11 13.33 -14.20 -9.12
C VAL A 11 12.85 -13.07 -8.20
N LYS A 12 13.76 -12.22 -7.70
CA LYS A 12 13.42 -11.09 -6.83
C LYS A 12 12.59 -10.02 -7.54
N LEU A 13 12.87 -9.77 -8.81
CA LEU A 13 12.06 -8.86 -9.62
C LEU A 13 10.65 -9.41 -9.86
N LYS A 14 10.51 -10.74 -9.96
CA LYS A 14 9.20 -11.40 -10.05
C LYS A 14 8.37 -11.29 -8.77
N GLU A 15 8.98 -10.98 -7.63
CA GLU A 15 8.25 -10.70 -6.38
C GLU A 15 7.65 -9.28 -6.35
N LEU A 16 7.96 -8.43 -7.34
CA LEU A 16 7.36 -7.09 -7.49
C LEU A 16 5.98 -7.10 -8.17
N GLU A 17 5.43 -8.28 -8.41
CA GLU A 17 4.07 -8.44 -8.91
C GLU A 17 3.03 -8.05 -7.85
N PRO A 18 1.80 -7.63 -8.25
CA PRO A 18 0.73 -7.35 -7.31
C PRO A 18 0.44 -8.54 -6.39
N GLY A 19 0.24 -8.27 -5.09
CA GLY A 19 0.01 -9.29 -4.07
C GLY A 19 -1.31 -9.12 -3.30
N GLU A 20 -1.40 -9.78 -2.13
CA GLU A 20 -2.60 -9.75 -1.28
C GLU A 20 -3.03 -8.31 -0.88
N ALA A 21 -2.08 -7.39 -0.75
CA ALA A 21 -2.37 -6.00 -0.39
C ALA A 21 -3.17 -5.28 -1.49
N GLU A 22 -2.73 -5.36 -2.75
CA GLU A 22 -3.42 -4.77 -3.89
C GLU A 22 -4.79 -5.41 -4.12
N GLU A 23 -4.90 -6.73 -3.96
CA GLU A 23 -6.18 -7.42 -4.00
C GLU A 23 -7.13 -6.86 -2.91
N GLY A 24 -6.62 -6.71 -1.69
CA GLY A 24 -7.35 -6.09 -0.59
C GLY A 24 -7.77 -4.65 -0.87
N PHE A 25 -6.92 -3.85 -1.51
CA PHE A 25 -7.21 -2.47 -1.90
C PHE A 25 -8.26 -2.37 -2.99
N SER A 26 -8.23 -3.25 -4.00
CA SER A 26 -9.20 -3.27 -5.11
C SER A 26 -10.65 -3.43 -4.65
N ARG A 27 -10.86 -3.98 -3.46
CA ARG A 27 -12.18 -4.22 -2.85
C ARG A 27 -12.72 -2.99 -2.10
N VAL A 28 -11.94 -1.90 -2.01
CA VAL A 28 -12.26 -0.72 -1.21
C VAL A 28 -12.06 0.54 -2.06
N ASP A 29 -12.95 1.50 -1.88
CA ASP A 29 -12.80 2.80 -2.51
C ASP A 29 -11.49 3.51 -2.09
N SER A 30 -10.84 4.17 -3.06
CA SER A 30 -9.55 4.82 -2.83
C SER A 30 -9.63 5.98 -1.85
N GLU A 31 -10.72 6.76 -1.82
CA GLU A 31 -10.91 7.83 -0.84
C GLU A 31 -10.95 7.23 0.56
N ARG A 32 -11.71 6.14 0.73
CA ARG A 32 -11.81 5.44 2.02
C ARG A 32 -10.46 4.89 2.48
N LEU A 33 -9.64 4.36 1.56
CA LEU A 33 -8.27 3.92 1.88
C LEU A 33 -7.39 5.09 2.32
N ILE A 34 -7.35 6.17 1.54
CA ILE A 34 -6.54 7.36 1.82
C ILE A 34 -6.95 8.01 3.14
N THR A 35 -8.25 8.22 3.37
CA THR A 35 -8.74 8.74 4.65
C THR A 35 -8.30 7.83 5.79
N LYS A 36 -8.42 6.52 5.66
CA LYS A 36 -8.04 5.58 6.73
C LYS A 36 -6.54 5.61 7.02
N PHE A 37 -5.69 5.69 6.00
CA PHE A 37 -4.24 5.80 6.18
C PHE A 37 -3.83 7.11 6.85
N LEU A 38 -4.41 8.22 6.41
CA LEU A 38 -4.05 9.55 6.90
C LEU A 38 -4.64 9.87 8.28
N THR A 39 -5.77 9.25 8.64
CA THR A 39 -6.46 9.51 9.93
C THR A 39 -6.18 8.46 11.00
N SER A 40 -5.61 7.30 10.68
CA SER A 40 -5.29 6.28 11.67
C SER A 40 -4.26 6.80 12.68
N ARG A 41 -4.67 6.96 13.94
CA ARG A 41 -3.80 7.35 15.06
C ARG A 41 -3.46 6.21 16.01
N ARG A 42 -3.70 4.97 15.62
CA ARG A 42 -3.35 3.81 16.45
C ARG A 42 -1.82 3.65 16.45
N PRO A 43 -1.15 3.75 17.61
CA PRO A 43 0.31 3.68 17.69
C PRO A 43 0.86 2.24 17.54
N GLY A 44 -0.01 1.23 17.54
CA GLY A 44 0.39 -0.17 17.34
C GLY A 44 0.64 -0.52 15.88
N LEU A 45 1.17 -1.74 15.65
CA LEU A 45 1.38 -2.26 14.30
C LEU A 45 0.10 -2.19 13.47
N PHE A 46 0.24 -1.74 12.23
CA PHE A 46 -0.84 -1.69 11.27
C PHE A 46 -1.17 -3.12 10.81
N ARG A 47 -2.07 -3.78 11.56
CA ARG A 47 -2.53 -5.16 11.29
C ARG A 47 -3.89 -5.13 10.63
N VAL A 48 -3.97 -5.69 9.43
CA VAL A 48 -5.20 -5.79 8.64
C VAL A 48 -5.84 -7.16 8.91
N PRO A 49 -7.03 -7.23 9.53
CA PRO A 49 -7.70 -8.52 9.75
C PRO A 49 -8.12 -9.14 8.41
N LYS A 50 -7.71 -10.38 8.11
CA LYS A 50 -7.96 -11.02 6.80
C LYS A 50 -9.44 -11.07 6.39
N HIS A 51 -10.35 -11.31 7.35
CA HIS A 51 -11.78 -11.44 7.09
C HIS A 51 -12.49 -10.10 6.79
N VAL A 52 -11.92 -8.98 7.24
CA VAL A 52 -12.49 -7.63 7.07
C VAL A 52 -11.70 -6.81 6.04
N GLY A 53 -10.43 -7.16 5.82
CA GLY A 53 -9.51 -6.45 4.95
C GLY A 53 -9.41 -4.97 5.32
N PHE A 54 -9.23 -4.15 4.30
CA PHE A 54 -9.16 -2.69 4.46
C PHE A 54 -10.52 -2.03 4.61
N GLY A 55 -11.60 -2.73 4.25
CA GLY A 55 -12.98 -2.23 4.23
C GLY A 55 -13.61 -1.99 5.61
N GLY A 56 -12.91 -2.37 6.70
CA GLY A 56 -13.41 -2.44 8.08
C GLY A 56 -14.03 -1.20 8.71
N ASN A 57 -15.20 -0.84 8.23
CA ASN A 57 -16.27 -0.24 8.99
C ASN A 57 -17.60 -0.83 8.46
N PRO A 58 -18.15 -1.86 9.13
CA PRO A 58 -19.41 -2.50 8.74
C PRO A 58 -20.61 -1.52 8.77
N ASN A 59 -20.49 -0.40 9.49
CA ASN A 59 -21.59 0.52 9.75
C ASN A 59 -21.59 1.75 8.84
N ASN A 60 -20.65 1.83 7.89
CA ASN A 60 -20.50 2.96 6.97
C ASN A 60 -20.51 4.33 7.66
N SER A 61 -20.09 4.40 8.93
CA SER A 61 -20.07 5.67 9.65
C SER A 61 -19.07 6.64 9.00
N PRO A 62 -19.45 7.93 8.84
CA PRO A 62 -18.60 8.91 8.20
C PRO A 62 -17.26 9.01 8.93
N LEU A 63 -16.16 8.95 8.19
CA LEU A 63 -14.84 9.22 8.75
C LEU A 63 -14.72 10.73 8.93
N THR A 64 -14.81 11.21 10.17
CA THR A 64 -14.59 12.63 10.48
C THR A 64 -13.14 12.99 10.16
N LEU A 65 -12.96 13.93 9.24
CA LEU A 65 -11.63 14.39 8.87
C LEU A 65 -11.05 15.29 9.99
N PRO A 66 -9.76 15.14 10.32
CA PRO A 66 -9.08 16.05 11.23
C PRO A 66 -8.90 17.42 10.55
N SER A 67 -8.74 18.48 11.34
CA SER A 67 -8.68 19.87 10.85
C SER A 67 -7.56 20.18 9.84
N TRP A 68 -6.55 19.33 9.73
CA TRP A 68 -5.44 19.49 8.78
C TRP A 68 -5.67 18.81 7.43
N LEU A 69 -6.74 18.00 7.30
CA LEU A 69 -7.01 17.20 6.10
C LEU A 69 -8.37 17.61 5.53
N SER A 70 -8.36 18.27 4.37
CA SER A 70 -9.60 18.65 3.68
C SER A 70 -10.18 17.50 2.86
N GLU A 71 -11.47 17.59 2.51
CA GLU A 71 -12.11 16.64 1.57
C GLU A 71 -11.49 16.73 0.16
N GLU A 72 -11.09 17.92 -0.27
CA GLU A 72 -10.44 18.16 -1.55
C GLU A 72 -9.08 17.45 -1.64
N ASP A 73 -8.28 17.50 -0.57
CA ASP A 73 -6.99 16.80 -0.50
C ASP A 73 -7.16 15.28 -0.59
N VAL A 74 -8.13 14.73 0.14
CA VAL A 74 -8.45 13.29 0.09
C VAL A 74 -8.87 12.90 -1.32
N THR A 75 -9.79 13.64 -1.93
CA THR A 75 -10.29 13.41 -3.29
C THR A 75 -9.16 13.47 -4.31
N TYR A 76 -8.30 14.50 -4.21
CA TYR A 76 -7.16 14.64 -5.09
C TYR A 76 -6.21 13.45 -4.98
N CYS A 77 -5.79 13.08 -3.77
CA CYS A 77 -4.91 11.93 -3.54
C CYS A 77 -5.55 10.63 -4.04
N ALA A 78 -6.79 10.37 -3.70
CA ALA A 78 -7.54 9.19 -4.12
C ALA A 78 -7.63 9.07 -5.64
N SER A 79 -7.88 10.17 -6.36
CA SER A 79 -7.94 10.19 -7.82
C SER A 79 -6.64 9.70 -8.47
N LYS A 80 -5.48 10.00 -7.88
CA LYS A 80 -4.18 9.55 -8.39
C LYS A 80 -4.00 8.05 -8.22
N PHE A 81 -4.36 7.52 -7.05
CA PHE A 81 -4.28 6.09 -6.79
C PHE A 81 -5.33 5.28 -7.54
N HIS A 82 -6.52 5.85 -7.79
CA HIS A 82 -7.52 5.24 -8.66
C HIS A 82 -7.00 5.07 -10.10
N GLN A 83 -6.29 6.08 -10.64
CA GLN A 83 -5.74 6.02 -11.99
C GLN A 83 -4.50 5.13 -12.14
N LYS A 84 -3.63 5.09 -11.13
CA LYS A 84 -2.30 4.45 -11.22
C LYS A 84 -2.16 3.17 -10.40
N GLY A 85 -3.10 2.89 -9.49
CA GLY A 85 -3.00 1.80 -8.53
C GLY A 85 -1.96 2.04 -7.43
N PHE A 86 -1.79 1.04 -6.55
CA PHE A 86 -0.89 1.10 -5.40
C PHE A 86 0.41 0.29 -5.60
N THR A 87 0.49 -0.55 -6.64
CA THR A 87 1.59 -1.49 -6.86
C THR A 87 2.95 -0.80 -6.89
N GLY A 88 3.08 0.33 -7.59
CA GLY A 88 4.35 1.06 -7.66
C GLY A 88 4.88 1.49 -6.28
N GLY A 89 3.99 1.99 -5.41
CA GLY A 89 4.35 2.38 -4.04
C GLY A 89 4.68 1.18 -3.16
N LEU A 90 3.94 0.07 -3.30
CA LEU A 90 4.21 -1.17 -2.55
C LEU A 90 5.53 -1.83 -2.99
N ASN A 91 5.86 -1.77 -4.27
CA ASN A 91 7.10 -2.31 -4.82
C ASN A 91 8.35 -1.66 -4.21
N TYR A 92 8.27 -0.39 -3.80
CA TYR A 92 9.35 0.25 -3.06
C TYR A 92 9.70 -0.51 -1.77
N TYR A 93 8.68 -0.99 -1.04
CA TYR A 93 8.88 -1.76 0.18
C TYR A 93 9.29 -3.22 -0.09
N ARG A 94 8.77 -3.83 -1.16
CA ARG A 94 9.17 -5.19 -1.57
C ARG A 94 10.64 -5.26 -1.98
N ALA A 95 11.17 -4.18 -2.56
CA ALA A 95 12.55 -4.10 -3.00
C ALA A 95 13.56 -3.81 -1.88
N LEU A 96 13.15 -3.71 -0.60
CA LEU A 96 14.08 -3.32 0.47
C LEU A 96 15.24 -4.32 0.65
N ASP A 97 14.98 -5.62 0.64
CA ASP A 97 16.03 -6.63 0.77
C ASP A 97 16.98 -6.60 -0.43
N LEU A 98 16.43 -6.42 -1.64
CA LEU A 98 17.22 -6.28 -2.86
C LEU A 98 18.10 -5.03 -2.83
N ASN A 99 17.53 -3.89 -2.42
CA ASN A 99 18.27 -2.65 -2.27
C ASN A 99 19.41 -2.83 -1.25
N TRP A 100 19.16 -3.51 -0.14
CA TRP A 100 20.18 -3.79 0.87
C TRP A 100 21.35 -4.58 0.30
N GLU A 101 21.09 -5.65 -0.47
CA GLU A 101 22.15 -6.46 -1.09
C GLU A 101 22.96 -5.70 -2.14
N LEU A 102 22.31 -4.87 -2.94
CA LEU A 102 22.96 -4.11 -4.02
C LEU A 102 23.74 -2.89 -3.51
N THR A 103 23.41 -2.40 -2.32
CA THR A 103 24.04 -1.20 -1.74
C THR A 103 24.90 -1.49 -0.51
N ALA A 104 25.00 -2.76 -0.11
CA ALA A 104 25.94 -3.19 0.91
C ALA A 104 27.41 -2.92 0.46
N PRO A 105 28.28 -2.44 1.36
CA PRO A 105 29.67 -2.11 1.06
C PRO A 105 30.55 -3.34 0.80
#